data_AF-A0A645G3P4-F1
#
_entry.id   AF-A0A645G3P4-F1
#
_cell.length_a   1.000
_cell.length_b   1.000
_cell.length_c   1.000
_cell.angle_alpha   90.00
_cell.angle_beta   90.00
_cell.angle_gamma   90.00
#
_symmetry.space_group_name_H-M   'P 1'
#
loop_
_entity.id
_entity.type
_entity.pdbx_description
1 polymer ?
#
loop_
_entity_poly.entity_id
_entity_poly.type
_entity_poly.pdbx_seq_one_letter_code
_entity_poly.pdbx_strand_id
1 'polypeptide(L)'
;MGGVLTVENPYIAQARLQTLRRYLPVSLNQVYTSPGKNEGYIPDGFFLKHGLTYQPVSQLDSDRGEAMKKMAALEKILQELPMIDCGSCGSPSCRAFAEDIVKGEVSADECVVKMRAKLKNQIDKNDIKNN
;
A
#
# COMPACT_ATOMS: atom_id res chain seq x y z
N MET A 1 -6.71 0.46 13.94
CA MET A 1 -7.05 -0.98 14.01
C MET A 1 -8.54 -1.08 13.74
N GLY A 2 -8.93 -1.49 12.53
CA GLY A 2 -10.33 -1.44 12.08
C GLY A 2 -10.40 -1.05 10.61
N GLY A 3 -10.05 -2.00 9.73
CA GLY A 3 -10.27 -1.90 8.29
C GLY A 3 -11.16 -3.05 7.84
N VAL A 4 -11.72 -3.00 6.64
CA VAL A 4 -12.60 -4.06 6.11
C VAL A 4 -11.94 -5.45 6.09
N LEU A 5 -10.60 -5.49 6.13
CA LEU A 5 -9.79 -6.72 6.16
C LEU A 5 -9.28 -7.13 7.55
N THR A 6 -9.62 -6.40 8.63
CA THR A 6 -9.17 -6.79 9.98
C THR A 6 -10.09 -7.85 10.57
N VAL A 7 -9.51 -8.97 11.03
CA VAL A 7 -10.19 -10.13 11.62
C VAL A 7 -11.10 -9.77 12.81
N GLU A 8 -10.79 -8.68 13.50
CA GLU A 8 -11.50 -8.25 14.71
C GLU A 8 -12.35 -7.00 14.46
N ASN A 9 -13.55 -6.98 15.05
CA ASN A 9 -14.48 -5.86 14.97
C ASN A 9 -13.84 -4.57 15.52
N PRO A 10 -13.98 -3.42 14.83
CA PRO A 10 -13.36 -2.15 15.24
C PRO A 10 -13.74 -1.69 16.65
N TYR A 11 -14.97 -1.90 17.09
CA TYR A 11 -15.41 -1.55 18.44
C TYR A 11 -14.72 -2.41 19.52
N ILE A 12 -14.57 -3.71 19.26
CA ILE A 12 -13.88 -4.64 20.16
C ILE A 12 -12.38 -4.32 20.21
N ALA A 13 -11.77 -4.09 19.04
CA ALA A 13 -10.37 -3.67 18.94
C ALA A 13 -10.12 -2.34 19.68
N GLN A 14 -11.04 -1.38 19.57
CA GLN A 14 -10.95 -0.11 20.27
C GLN A 14 -11.10 -0.27 21.79
N ALA A 15 -12.05 -1.09 22.26
CA ALA A 15 -12.22 -1.38 23.69
C ALA A 15 -10.97 -2.08 24.27
N ARG A 16 -10.39 -3.04 23.54
CA ARG A 16 -9.13 -3.69 23.90
C ARG A 16 -7.98 -2.69 23.94
N LEU A 17 -7.84 -1.82 22.94
CA LEU A 17 -6.82 -0.77 22.93
C LEU A 17 -6.98 0.20 24.10
N GLN A 18 -8.21 0.59 24.45
CA GLN A 18 -8.46 1.45 25.62
C GLN A 18 -8.12 0.75 26.94
N THR A 19 -8.39 -0.54 27.02
CA THR A 19 -8.06 -1.38 28.18
C THR A 19 -6.54 -1.50 28.33
N LEU A 20 -5.85 -1.87 27.24
CA LEU A 20 -4.39 -1.88 27.18
C LEU A 20 -3.80 -0.51 27.52
N ARG A 21 -4.32 0.59 26.97
CA ARG A 21 -3.87 1.95 27.31
C ARG A 21 -4.06 2.31 28.79
N ARG A 22 -5.09 1.78 29.44
CA ARG A 22 -5.37 2.03 30.86
C ARG A 22 -4.40 1.29 31.78
N TYR A 23 -3.97 0.09 31.37
CA TYR A 23 -3.09 -0.77 32.18
C TYR A 23 -1.63 -0.77 31.73
N LEU A 24 -1.33 -0.24 30.53
CA LEU A 24 0.04 0.10 30.18
C LEU A 24 0.50 1.22 31.13
N PRO A 25 1.72 1.13 31.67
CA PRO A 25 2.28 2.22 32.43
C PRO A 25 2.21 3.51 31.60
N VAL A 26 1.75 4.59 32.22
CA VAL A 26 1.40 5.88 31.58
C VAL A 26 2.59 6.53 30.84
N SER A 27 3.80 5.98 30.96
CA SER A 27 4.92 6.28 30.08
C SER A 27 5.99 5.19 30.14
N LEU A 28 6.08 4.34 29.12
CA LEU A 28 7.39 3.80 28.69
C LEU A 28 8.22 4.87 27.96
N ASN A 29 7.65 6.06 27.76
CA ASN A 29 8.32 7.24 27.20
C ASN A 29 9.19 7.98 28.22
N GLN A 30 9.46 7.41 29.40
CA GLN A 30 10.57 7.91 30.19
C GLN A 30 11.85 7.57 29.42
N VAL A 31 12.26 8.51 28.56
CA VAL A 31 13.60 8.56 28.02
C VAL A 31 14.48 8.48 29.25
N TYR A 32 15.14 7.32 29.43
CA TYR A 32 15.94 7.02 30.60
C TYR A 32 16.81 8.24 30.90
N THR A 33 16.51 8.91 32.00
CA THR A 33 17.43 9.84 32.64
C THR A 33 18.64 8.99 32.96
N SER A 34 19.59 8.91 32.02
CA SER A 34 20.87 8.27 32.29
C SER A 34 21.42 8.96 33.53
N PRO A 35 21.94 8.24 34.54
CA PRO A 35 22.44 8.86 35.75
C PRO A 35 23.39 10.02 35.38
N GLY A 36 22.99 11.26 35.67
CA GLY A 36 23.75 12.47 35.33
C GLY A 36 23.34 13.26 34.08
N LYS A 37 22.20 12.96 33.42
CA LYS A 37 21.68 13.79 32.30
C LYS A 37 20.36 14.48 32.67
N ASN A 38 20.22 15.75 32.29
CA ASN A 38 19.10 16.62 32.65
C ASN A 38 17.74 16.12 32.12
N GLU A 39 16.67 16.51 32.80
CA GLU A 39 15.30 16.37 32.31
C GLU A 39 15.19 17.05 30.93
N GLY A 40 14.91 16.25 29.89
CA GLY A 40 14.83 16.72 28.49
C GLY A 40 15.95 16.25 27.55
N TYR A 41 16.89 15.41 28.01
CA TYR A 41 17.88 14.79 27.12
C TYR A 41 17.21 13.79 26.15
N ILE A 42 17.29 14.07 24.85
CA ILE A 42 16.88 13.16 23.77
C ILE A 42 18.15 12.54 23.18
N PRO A 43 18.34 11.21 23.20
CA PRO A 43 19.53 10.58 22.64
C PRO A 43 19.64 10.84 21.13
N ASP A 44 20.86 10.99 20.61
CA ASP A 44 21.10 11.32 19.19
C ASP A 44 20.43 10.36 18.20
N GLY A 45 20.23 9.09 18.60
CA GLY A 45 19.53 8.09 17.80
C GLY A 45 18.02 8.31 17.63
N PHE A 46 17.43 9.28 18.35
CA PHE A 46 16.02 9.64 18.24
C PHE A 46 15.78 10.78 17.23
N PHE A 47 16.83 11.45 16.78
CA PHE A 47 16.74 12.42 15.70
C PHE A 47 16.80 11.71 14.35
N LEU A 48 16.09 12.26 13.36
CA LEU A 48 16.25 11.80 11.99
C LEU A 48 17.69 12.08 11.55
N LYS A 49 18.36 11.05 11.04
CA LYS A 49 19.74 11.19 10.51
C LYS A 49 19.84 12.15 9.33
N HIS A 50 18.72 12.38 8.63
CA HIS A 50 18.64 13.23 7.45
C HIS A 50 17.41 14.14 7.55
N GLY A 51 17.50 15.33 6.97
CA GLY A 51 16.36 16.22 6.84
C GLY A 51 15.23 15.56 6.04
N LEU A 52 13.98 15.89 6.39
CA LEU A 52 12.82 15.41 5.64
C LEU A 52 12.90 15.90 4.19
N THR A 53 12.94 14.96 3.26
CA THR A 53 12.86 15.25 1.82
C THR A 53 11.42 15.17 1.35
N TYR A 54 10.99 16.14 0.57
CA TYR A 54 9.68 16.12 -0.07
C TYR A 54 9.59 14.93 -1.03
N GLN A 55 8.57 14.08 -0.85
CA GLN A 55 8.22 13.02 -1.80
C GLN A 55 6.80 13.26 -2.31
N PRO A 56 6.64 13.65 -3.59
CA PRO A 56 5.33 13.87 -4.18
C PRO A 56 4.62 12.54 -4.43
N VAL A 57 3.57 12.28 -3.65
CA VAL A 57 2.84 10.99 -3.64
C VAL A 57 2.10 10.72 -4.97
N SER A 58 1.73 11.78 -5.70
CA SER A 58 0.91 11.68 -6.93
C SER A 58 1.69 11.92 -8.22
N GLN A 59 3.02 12.05 -8.16
CA GLN A 59 3.83 12.34 -9.34
C GLN A 59 4.19 11.04 -10.08
N LEU A 60 3.80 10.95 -11.36
CA LEU A 60 4.11 9.82 -12.24
C LEU A 60 5.54 9.87 -12.81
N ASP A 61 6.03 11.08 -13.07
CA ASP A 61 7.40 11.35 -13.49
C ASP A 61 7.84 12.77 -13.14
N SER A 62 9.15 12.97 -13.03
CA SER A 62 9.83 14.25 -12.95
C SER A 62 9.66 15.10 -14.23
N ASP A 63 9.73 14.48 -15.42
CA ASP A 63 9.48 15.16 -16.69
C ASP A 63 7.97 15.20 -16.98
N ARG A 64 7.44 16.40 -17.19
CA ARG A 64 6.04 16.61 -17.57
C ARG A 64 5.67 15.88 -18.85
N GLY A 65 6.57 15.82 -19.84
CA GLY A 65 6.33 15.13 -21.11
C GLY A 65 6.14 13.62 -20.91
N GLU A 66 6.99 13.02 -20.10
CA GLU A 66 6.89 11.60 -19.75
C GLU A 66 5.69 11.32 -18.84
N ALA A 67 5.40 12.20 -17.88
CA ALA A 67 4.23 12.09 -17.03
C ALA A 67 2.92 12.05 -17.85
N MET A 68 2.80 12.87 -18.90
CA MET A 68 1.63 12.85 -19.79
C MET A 68 1.52 11.54 -20.58
N LYS A 69 2.65 10.99 -21.06
CA LYS A 69 2.66 9.68 -21.73
C LYS A 69 2.24 8.56 -20.77
N LYS A 70 2.75 8.60 -19.54
CA LYS A 70 2.39 7.67 -18.46
C LYS A 70 0.91 7.77 -18.09
N MET A 71 0.34 8.97 -18.02
CA MET A 71 -1.10 9.17 -17.82
C MET A 71 -1.93 8.49 -18.93
N ALA A 72 -1.56 8.66 -20.19
CA ALA A 72 -2.27 8.01 -21.30
C ALA A 72 -2.13 6.46 -21.27
N ALA A 73 -0.97 5.94 -20.87
CA ALA A 73 -0.75 4.51 -20.70
C ALA A 73 -1.58 3.94 -19.53
N LEU A 74 -1.68 4.69 -18.43
CA LEU A 74 -2.48 4.35 -17.26
C LEU A 74 -3.94 4.16 -17.65
N GLU A 75 -4.53 5.11 -18.38
CA GLU A 75 -5.92 5.02 -18.83
C GLU A 75 -6.19 3.75 -19.66
N LYS A 76 -5.27 3.39 -20.55
CA LYS A 76 -5.37 2.14 -21.34
C LYS A 76 -5.35 0.90 -20.46
N ILE A 77 -4.41 0.83 -19.52
CA ILE A 77 -4.30 -0.32 -18.60
C ILE A 77 -5.56 -0.42 -17.74
N LEU A 78 -6.08 0.72 -17.28
CA LEU A 78 -7.26 0.79 -16.42
C LEU A 78 -8.51 0.25 -17.13
N GLN A 79 -8.66 0.48 -18.44
CA GLN A 79 -9.72 -0.11 -19.27
C GLN A 79 -9.60 -1.63 -19.42
N GLU A 80 -8.40 -2.20 -19.32
CA GLU A 80 -8.19 -3.64 -19.37
C GLU A 80 -8.34 -4.33 -18.01
N LEU A 81 -8.39 -3.57 -16.92
CA LEU A 81 -8.56 -4.07 -15.57
C LEU A 81 -10.05 -4.28 -15.25
N PRO A 82 -10.38 -5.18 -14.31
CA PRO A 82 -11.77 -5.47 -13.96
C PRO A 82 -12.49 -4.32 -13.24
N MET A 83 -11.77 -3.29 -12.76
CA MET A 83 -12.33 -2.12 -12.06
C MET A 83 -13.26 -2.45 -10.86
N ILE A 84 -12.92 -3.48 -10.09
CA ILE A 84 -13.69 -3.90 -8.91
C ILE A 84 -13.03 -3.58 -7.56
N ASP A 85 -11.84 -2.99 -7.58
CA ASP A 85 -11.09 -2.57 -6.38
C ASP A 85 -10.98 -3.63 -5.27
N CYS A 86 -10.74 -4.89 -5.64
CA CYS A 86 -10.71 -6.01 -4.70
C CYS A 86 -9.43 -6.13 -3.85
N GLY A 87 -8.37 -5.40 -4.19
CA GLY A 87 -7.11 -5.36 -3.45
C GLY A 87 -6.26 -6.66 -3.46
N SER A 88 -6.63 -7.68 -4.24
CA SER A 88 -5.91 -8.98 -4.23
C SER A 88 -4.47 -8.92 -4.77
N CYS A 89 -4.14 -7.88 -5.55
CA CYS A 89 -2.78 -7.61 -6.04
C CYS A 89 -1.94 -6.75 -5.08
N GLY A 90 -2.47 -6.38 -3.91
CA GLY A 90 -1.75 -5.56 -2.92
C GLY A 90 -1.96 -4.06 -3.07
N SER A 91 -2.49 -3.56 -4.19
CA SER A 91 -2.83 -2.14 -4.36
C SER A 91 -4.24 -1.81 -3.84
N PRO A 92 -4.50 -0.61 -3.29
CA PRO A 92 -5.78 -0.24 -2.69
C PRO A 92 -6.93 -0.02 -3.69
N SER A 93 -6.62 0.19 -4.98
CA SER A 93 -7.59 0.30 -6.06
C SER A 93 -6.99 -0.20 -7.38
N CYS A 94 -7.82 -0.53 -8.36
CA CYS A 94 -7.38 -0.87 -9.72
C CYS A 94 -6.62 0.29 -10.38
N ARG A 95 -6.96 1.54 -10.05
CA ARG A 95 -6.23 2.72 -10.52
C ARG A 95 -4.82 2.76 -9.94
N ALA A 96 -4.67 2.57 -8.63
CA ALA A 96 -3.37 2.51 -7.98
C ALA A 96 -2.52 1.38 -8.58
N PHE A 97 -3.11 0.20 -8.78
CA PHE A 97 -2.43 -0.90 -9.47
C PHE A 97 -1.98 -0.55 -10.89
N ALA A 98 -2.80 0.19 -11.66
CA ALA A 98 -2.42 0.67 -12.99
C ALA A 98 -1.25 1.67 -12.94
N GLU A 99 -1.19 2.53 -11.92
CA GLU A 99 -0.05 3.43 -11.68
C GLU A 99 1.23 2.63 -11.41
N ASP A 100 1.15 1.60 -10.56
CA ASP A 100 2.29 0.74 -10.22
C ASP A 100 2.82 -0.01 -11.47
N ILE A 101 1.93 -0.46 -12.36
CA ILE A 101 2.31 -1.07 -13.66
C ILE A 101 3.02 -0.04 -14.56
N VAL A 102 2.48 1.18 -14.68
CA VAL A 102 3.07 2.23 -15.54
C VAL A 102 4.43 2.71 -15.04
N LYS A 103 4.64 2.65 -13.72
CA LYS A 103 5.95 2.91 -13.10
C LYS A 103 6.94 1.74 -13.29
N GLY A 104 6.46 0.57 -13.71
CA GLY A 104 7.27 -0.63 -13.89
C GLY A 104 7.58 -1.37 -12.59
N GLU A 105 6.81 -1.12 -11.54
CA GLU A 105 7.00 -1.75 -10.22
C GLU A 105 6.40 -3.16 -10.16
N VAL A 106 5.34 -3.40 -10.93
CA VAL A 106 4.59 -4.67 -10.96
C VAL A 106 4.12 -5.03 -12.37
N SER A 107 3.89 -6.32 -12.60
CA SER A 107 3.35 -6.85 -13.86
C SER A 107 1.83 -6.85 -13.88
N ALA A 108 1.24 -6.63 -15.07
CA ALA A 108 -0.22 -6.70 -15.26
C ALA A 108 -0.83 -8.08 -14.95
N ASP A 109 -0.01 -9.14 -14.94
CA ASP A 109 -0.44 -10.51 -14.64
C ASP A 109 -0.56 -10.79 -13.13
N GLU A 110 -0.10 -9.89 -12.27
CA GLU A 110 -0.29 -9.99 -10.81
C GLU A 110 -1.75 -9.74 -10.38
N CYS A 111 -2.58 -9.19 -11.28
CA CYS A 111 -4.02 -9.17 -11.07
C CYS A 111 -4.61 -10.58 -11.23
N VAL A 112 -4.87 -11.25 -10.10
CA VAL A 112 -5.43 -12.61 -10.03
C VAL A 112 -6.72 -12.76 -10.86
N VAL A 113 -7.57 -11.74 -10.88
CA VAL A 113 -8.83 -11.76 -11.64
C VAL A 113 -8.56 -11.76 -13.16
N LYS A 114 -7.69 -10.87 -13.64
CA LYS A 114 -7.30 -10.80 -15.06
C LYS A 114 -6.56 -12.06 -15.49
N MET A 115 -5.67 -12.57 -14.66
CA MET A 115 -4.90 -13.80 -14.89
C MET A 115 -5.82 -15.01 -15.05
N ARG A 116 -6.81 -15.19 -14.15
CA ARG A 116 -7.81 -16.28 -14.27
C ARG A 116 -8.65 -16.16 -15.53
N ALA A 117 -9.08 -14.96 -15.90
CA ALA A 117 -9.84 -14.74 -17.14
C ALA A 117 -9.01 -15.12 -18.38
N LYS A 118 -7.72 -14.76 -18.41
CA LYS A 118 -6.80 -15.16 -19.48
C LYS A 118 -6.64 -16.67 -19.59
N LEU A 119 -6.44 -17.37 -18.46
CA LEU A 119 -6.32 -18.83 -18.44
C LEU A 119 -7.57 -19.51 -18.99
N LYS A 120 -8.76 -19.08 -18.55
CA LYS A 120 -10.03 -19.62 -19.05
C LYS A 120 -10.15 -19.46 -20.57
N ASN A 121 -9.85 -18.26 -21.08
CA ASN A 121 -9.87 -17.99 -22.53
C ASN A 121 -8.88 -18.86 -23.31
N GLN A 122 -7.75 -19.27 -22.72
CA GLN A 122 -6.79 -20.17 -23.36
C GLN A 122 -7.29 -21.61 -23.39
N ILE A 123 -7.91 -22.08 -22.31
CA ILE A 123 -8.52 -23.41 -22.23
C ILE A 123 -9.64 -23.52 -23.28
N ASP A 124 -10.57 -22.56 -23.29
CA ASP A 124 -11.69 -22.53 -24.23
C ASP A 124 -11.22 -22.55 -25.70
N LYS A 125 -10.12 -21.85 -26.02
CA LYS A 125 -9.51 -21.86 -27.37
C LYS A 125 -8.86 -23.19 -27.74
N ASN A 126 -8.28 -23.90 -26.78
CA ASN A 126 -7.66 -25.19 -27.02
C ASN A 126 -8.70 -26.28 -27.22
N ASP A 127 -9.83 -26.21 -26.50
CA ASP A 127 -10.95 -27.15 -26.68
C ASP A 127 -11.59 -27.01 -28.07
N ILE A 128 -11.70 -25.79 -28.60
CA ILE A 128 -12.17 -25.53 -29.98
C ILE A 128 -11.20 -26.05 -31.05
N LYS A 129 -9.89 -26.06 -30.79
CA LYS A 129 -8.89 -26.53 -31.76
C LYS A 129 -8.74 -28.06 -31.80
N ASN A 130 -9.15 -28.73 -30.73
CA ASN A 130 -9.04 -30.19 -30.58
C ASN A 130 -10.32 -30.95 -30.96
N ASN A 131 -11.34 -30.24 -31.47
CA ASN A 131 -12.62 -30.76 -31.93
C ASN A 131 -12.86 -30.32 -33.38
#